data_AF-A0A6A6JV71-F1
#
_entry.id   AF-A0A6A6JV71-F1
#
_cell.length_a   1.000
_cell.length_b   1.000
_cell.length_c   1.000
_cell.angle_alpha   90.00
_cell.angle_beta   90.00
_cell.angle_gamma   90.00
#
_symmetry.space_group_name_H-M   'P 1'
#
loop_
_entity.id
_entity.type
_entity.pdbx_description
1 polymer ?
#
loop_
_entity_poly.entity_id
_entity_poly.type
_entity_poly.pdbx_seq_one_letter_code
_entity_poly.pdbx_strand_id
1 'polypeptide(L)'
;LFKPLSSAYSAELANFMYKCQGISAVTKRDFFRFFWKAWNATFKDSAILKAFEVTGISPVNSEAVLKKFKTKETERPSSSESSTSHENKQLKEALLNEKKRRQRGKPLLLEASQEYHGGAVFWSPSKAERRKAAKQEKADMLEERHHMRLAAKKLRIQQQQKKTAERKEAQIARAAEKQLRQDIQLSK
;
A
#
# COMPACT_ATOMS: atom_id res chain seq x y z
N LEU A 1 -8.68 -4.13 30.26
CA LEU A 1 -8.54 -5.46 30.91
C LEU A 1 -8.05 -6.56 29.96
N PHE A 2 -8.68 -6.75 28.79
CA PHE A 2 -8.34 -7.88 27.90
C PHE A 2 -6.99 -7.79 27.17
N LYS A 3 -6.51 -6.59 26.81
CA LYS A 3 -5.18 -6.43 26.18
C LYS A 3 -4.03 -6.87 27.11
N PRO A 4 -4.01 -6.48 28.40
CA PRO A 4 -3.10 -7.07 29.37
C PRO A 4 -3.20 -8.59 29.46
N LEU A 5 -4.42 -9.16 29.49
CA LEU A 5 -4.63 -10.61 29.53
C LEU A 5 -3.99 -11.32 28.34
N SER A 6 -4.23 -10.84 27.12
CA SER A 6 -3.63 -11.43 25.92
C SER A 6 -2.11 -11.36 25.95
N SER A 7 -1.56 -10.23 26.41
CA SER A 7 -0.11 -10.05 26.55
C SER A 7 0.50 -11.01 27.57
N ALA A 8 -0.13 -11.17 28.74
CA ALA A 8 0.33 -12.08 29.78
C ALA A 8 0.24 -13.55 29.32
N TYR A 9 -0.83 -13.91 28.60
CA TYR A 9 -0.97 -15.25 28.03
C TYR A 9 0.11 -15.55 26.98
N SER A 10 0.41 -14.59 26.09
CA SER A 10 1.51 -14.73 25.13
C SER A 10 2.86 -14.88 25.83
N ALA A 11 3.09 -14.19 26.95
CA ALA A 11 4.29 -14.37 27.76
C ALA A 11 4.37 -15.77 28.38
N GLU A 12 3.27 -16.32 28.92
CA GLU A 12 3.22 -17.70 29.43
C GLU A 12 3.51 -18.74 28.34
N LEU A 13 2.98 -18.53 27.14
CA LEU A 13 3.30 -19.38 25.98
C LEU A 13 4.79 -19.32 25.60
N ALA A 14 5.37 -18.11 25.54
CA ALA A 14 6.78 -17.94 25.24
C ALA A 14 7.67 -18.62 26.30
N ASN A 15 7.32 -18.48 27.57
CA ASN A 15 8.01 -19.15 28.69
C ASN A 15 7.93 -20.67 28.58
N PHE A 16 6.79 -21.22 28.18
CA PHE A 16 6.65 -22.67 27.92
C PHE A 16 7.54 -23.12 26.76
N MET A 17 7.49 -22.42 25.63
CA MET A 17 8.32 -22.73 24.46
C MET A 17 9.81 -22.70 24.80
N TYR A 18 10.25 -21.72 25.60
CA TYR A 18 11.62 -21.62 26.09
C TYR A 18 12.00 -22.82 26.97
N LYS A 19 11.16 -23.18 27.94
CA LYS A 19 11.42 -24.32 28.85
C LYS A 19 11.47 -25.66 28.12
N CYS A 20 10.61 -25.83 27.12
CA CYS A 20 10.54 -27.06 26.34
C CYS A 20 11.48 -27.06 25.12
N GLN A 21 12.24 -25.99 24.87
CA GLN A 21 13.10 -25.82 23.68
C GLN A 21 12.36 -26.09 22.35
N GLY A 22 11.03 -25.90 22.32
CA GLY A 22 10.19 -26.24 21.17
C GLY A 22 9.96 -27.74 20.91
N ILE A 23 10.42 -28.64 21.79
CA ILE A 23 10.30 -30.10 21.63
C ILE A 23 8.88 -30.58 21.92
N SER A 24 8.18 -29.90 22.84
CA SER A 24 6.80 -30.22 23.21
C SER A 24 5.80 -29.33 22.48
N ALA A 25 4.82 -29.94 21.83
CA ALA A 25 3.72 -29.21 21.19
C ALA A 25 2.73 -28.67 22.23
N VAL A 26 2.26 -27.44 22.02
CA VAL A 26 1.16 -26.86 22.82
C VAL A 26 -0.14 -27.54 22.40
N THR A 27 -0.85 -28.14 23.35
CA THR A 27 -2.15 -28.77 23.12
C THR A 27 -3.29 -27.97 23.72
N LYS A 28 -4.53 -28.28 23.35
CA LYS A 28 -5.73 -27.64 23.95
C LYS A 28 -5.80 -27.85 25.46
N ARG A 29 -5.19 -28.92 26.00
CA ARG A 29 -5.13 -29.18 27.45
C ARG A 29 -4.26 -28.15 28.19
N ASP A 30 -3.27 -27.57 27.51
CA ASP A 30 -2.38 -26.57 28.10
C ASP A 30 -3.01 -25.18 28.18
N PHE A 31 -4.06 -24.93 27.39
CA PHE A 31 -4.76 -23.65 27.34
C PHE A 31 -5.13 -23.14 28.72
N PHE A 32 -5.85 -23.95 29.51
CA PHE A 32 -6.35 -23.51 30.81
C PHE A 32 -5.21 -23.21 31.79
N ARG A 33 -4.12 -23.97 31.72
CA ARG A 33 -2.94 -23.76 32.58
C ARG A 33 -2.28 -22.41 32.33
N PHE A 34 -2.10 -22.02 31.07
CA PHE A 34 -1.54 -20.70 30.74
C PHE A 34 -2.56 -19.59 30.96
N PHE A 35 -3.81 -19.82 30.58
CA PHE A 35 -4.91 -18.88 30.77
C PHE A 35 -5.10 -18.53 32.23
N TRP A 36 -5.16 -19.52 33.12
CA TRP A 36 -5.38 -19.30 34.55
C TRP A 36 -4.26 -18.47 35.19
N LYS A 37 -3.01 -18.73 34.81
CA LYS A 37 -1.86 -17.91 35.25
C LYS A 37 -1.97 -16.47 34.76
N ALA A 38 -2.23 -16.29 33.47
CA ALA A 38 -2.40 -14.96 32.88
C ALA A 38 -3.60 -14.21 33.46
N TRP A 39 -4.69 -14.92 33.76
CA TRP A 39 -5.89 -14.39 34.40
C TRP A 39 -5.58 -13.84 35.78
N ASN A 40 -4.99 -14.66 36.66
CA ASN A 40 -4.63 -14.23 38.02
C ASN A 40 -3.61 -13.08 38.03
N ALA A 41 -2.75 -13.00 37.00
CA ALA A 41 -1.81 -11.90 36.86
C ALA A 41 -2.49 -10.57 36.48
N THR A 42 -3.59 -10.61 35.73
CA THR A 42 -4.16 -9.43 35.06
C THR A 42 -5.52 -8.98 35.61
N PHE A 43 -6.38 -9.91 36.00
CA PHE A 43 -7.69 -9.65 36.60
C PHE A 43 -7.58 -9.53 38.12
N LYS A 44 -6.89 -8.49 38.56
CA LYS A 44 -6.83 -8.09 39.98
C LYS A 44 -7.89 -7.04 40.26
N ASP A 45 -8.46 -7.04 41.46
CA ASP A 45 -9.50 -6.09 41.86
C ASP A 45 -9.10 -4.64 41.61
N SER A 46 -7.86 -4.27 41.94
CA SER A 46 -7.32 -2.93 41.70
C SER A 46 -7.28 -2.54 40.21
N ALA A 47 -7.02 -3.49 39.32
CA ALA A 47 -7.01 -3.26 37.87
C ALA A 47 -8.44 -3.16 37.31
N ILE A 48 -9.37 -3.94 37.88
CA ILE A 48 -10.78 -3.88 37.54
C ILE A 48 -11.36 -2.53 37.95
N LEU A 49 -11.14 -2.08 39.20
CA LEU A 49 -11.58 -0.78 39.69
C LEU A 49 -11.05 0.36 38.83
N LYS A 50 -9.74 0.37 38.51
CA LYS A 50 -9.16 1.36 37.59
C LYS A 50 -9.78 1.32 36.19
N ALA A 51 -10.15 0.14 35.69
CA ALA A 51 -10.79 0.03 34.38
C ALA A 51 -12.18 0.67 34.37
N PHE A 52 -12.95 0.53 35.45
CA PHE A 52 -14.25 1.19 35.63
C PHE A 52 -14.13 2.70 35.86
N GLU A 53 -13.08 3.14 36.54
CA GLU A 53 -12.78 4.56 36.73
C GLU A 53 -12.47 5.25 35.39
N VAL A 54 -11.64 4.62 34.55
CA VAL A 54 -11.27 5.15 33.22
C VAL A 54 -12.46 5.27 32.28
N THR A 55 -13.44 4.38 32.39
CA THR A 55 -14.69 4.47 31.60
C THR A 55 -15.68 5.48 32.18
N GLY A 56 -15.46 5.96 33.41
CA GLY A 56 -16.38 6.87 34.10
C GLY A 56 -17.73 6.23 34.40
N ILE A 57 -17.81 4.90 34.42
CA ILE A 57 -19.03 4.16 34.80
C ILE A 57 -19.16 4.14 36.32
N SER A 58 -18.04 3.90 37.02
CA SER A 58 -17.97 3.90 38.47
C SER A 58 -16.62 4.44 38.94
N PRO A 59 -16.57 5.60 39.62
CA PRO A 59 -17.66 6.54 39.88
C PRO A 59 -18.26 7.12 38.58
N VAL A 60 -19.53 7.53 38.61
CA VAL A 60 -20.20 8.10 37.43
C VAL A 60 -19.54 9.43 37.06
N ASN A 61 -18.80 9.46 35.95
CA ASN A 61 -18.11 10.63 35.43
C ASN A 61 -18.11 10.62 33.89
N SER A 62 -19.08 11.30 33.28
CA SER A 62 -19.22 11.39 31.83
C SER A 62 -18.07 12.17 31.16
N GLU A 63 -17.42 13.10 31.86
CA GLU A 63 -16.34 13.93 31.30
C GLU A 63 -15.12 13.10 30.86
N ALA A 64 -14.83 12.00 31.56
CA ALA A 64 -13.72 11.10 31.23
C ALA A 64 -13.83 10.55 29.79
N VAL A 65 -15.06 10.28 29.34
CA VAL A 65 -15.36 9.85 27.98
C VAL A 65 -15.42 11.04 27.03
N LEU A 66 -16.08 12.14 27.43
CA LEU A 66 -16.24 13.34 26.59
C LEU A 66 -14.92 13.99 26.20
N LYS A 67 -13.88 13.93 27.05
CA LYS A 67 -12.52 14.41 26.73
C LYS A 67 -11.92 13.72 25.50
N LYS A 68 -12.29 12.46 25.20
CA LYS A 68 -11.81 11.74 24.01
C LYS A 68 -12.38 12.29 22.70
N PHE A 69 -13.54 12.94 22.78
CA PHE A 69 -14.26 13.49 21.63
C PHE A 69 -14.05 15.00 21.43
N LYS A 70 -13.30 15.66 22.32
CA LYS A 70 -12.84 17.04 22.08
C LYS A 70 -11.76 16.99 20.99
N THR A 71 -12.20 16.99 19.74
CA THR A 71 -11.35 17.20 18.57
C THR A 71 -10.58 18.49 18.78
N LYS A 72 -9.26 18.48 18.60
CA LYS A 72 -8.49 19.73 18.54
C LYS A 72 -9.14 20.59 17.47
N GLU A 73 -9.58 21.79 17.83
CA GLU A 73 -10.09 22.78 16.89
C GLU A 73 -8.96 23.13 15.92
N THR A 74 -8.84 22.39 14.83
CA THR A 74 -8.08 22.84 13.65
C THR A 74 -8.95 23.89 12.98
N GLU A 75 -8.53 25.15 13.10
CA GLU A 75 -9.11 26.27 12.39
C GLU A 75 -9.35 25.89 10.92
N ARG A 76 -10.59 26.07 10.48
CA ARG A 76 -11.06 25.74 9.13
C ARG A 76 -10.41 26.70 8.14
N PRO A 77 -9.53 26.26 7.22
CA PRO A 77 -8.96 27.18 6.23
C PRO A 77 -10.06 27.67 5.29
N SER A 78 -9.95 28.95 4.91
CA SER A 78 -10.89 29.71 4.07
C SER A 78 -11.30 28.95 2.80
N SER A 79 -12.60 29.02 2.49
CA SER A 79 -13.34 28.14 1.58
C SER A 79 -12.93 28.20 0.10
N SER A 80 -12.12 29.15 -0.33
CA SER A 80 -11.96 29.44 -1.78
C SER A 80 -10.73 28.79 -2.44
N GLU A 81 -9.68 28.44 -1.71
CA GLU A 81 -8.52 27.68 -2.24
C GLU A 81 -8.56 26.18 -1.86
N SER A 82 -9.49 25.81 -0.96
CA SER A 82 -9.48 24.51 -0.29
C SER A 82 -9.98 23.35 -1.15
N SER A 83 -10.92 23.58 -2.07
CA SER A 83 -11.62 22.51 -2.81
C SER A 83 -10.67 21.72 -3.71
N THR A 84 -9.92 22.40 -4.58
CA THR A 84 -9.00 21.73 -5.53
C THR A 84 -7.87 20.99 -4.81
N SER A 85 -7.35 21.56 -3.72
CA SER A 85 -6.29 20.92 -2.93
C SER A 85 -6.81 19.71 -2.15
N HIS A 86 -8.00 19.81 -1.56
CA HIS A 86 -8.66 18.68 -0.88
C HIS A 86 -8.99 17.56 -1.85
N GLU A 87 -9.50 17.87 -3.03
CA GLU A 87 -9.89 16.90 -4.04
C GLU A 87 -8.68 16.13 -4.55
N ASN A 88 -7.57 16.82 -4.85
CA ASN A 88 -6.30 16.17 -5.20
C ASN A 88 -5.77 15.27 -4.09
N LYS A 89 -5.93 15.66 -2.81
CA LYS A 89 -5.51 14.86 -1.66
C LYS A 89 -6.38 13.60 -1.52
N GLN A 90 -7.70 13.74 -1.60
CA GLN A 90 -8.65 12.62 -1.56
C GLN A 90 -8.43 11.64 -2.73
N LEU A 91 -8.16 12.15 -3.93
CA LEU A 91 -7.84 11.33 -5.11
C LEU A 91 -6.53 10.55 -4.91
N LYS A 92 -5.49 11.19 -4.36
CA LYS A 92 -4.23 10.51 -4.01
C LYS A 92 -4.45 9.42 -2.96
N GLU A 93 -5.24 9.71 -1.94
CA GLU A 93 -5.58 8.75 -0.88
C GLU A 93 -6.40 7.56 -1.42
N ALA A 94 -7.39 7.82 -2.29
CA ALA A 94 -8.17 6.78 -2.96
C ALA A 94 -7.27 5.86 -3.82
N LEU A 95 -6.34 6.44 -4.59
CA LEU A 95 -5.38 5.68 -5.40
C LEU A 95 -4.48 4.81 -4.52
N LEU A 96 -3.98 5.34 -3.40
CA LEU A 96 -3.19 4.57 -2.43
C LEU A 96 -3.99 3.42 -1.82
N ASN A 97 -5.24 3.65 -1.43
CA ASN A 97 -6.11 2.62 -0.87
C ASN A 97 -6.43 1.52 -1.88
N GLU A 98 -6.70 1.88 -3.13
CA GLU A 98 -6.93 0.92 -4.22
C GLU A 98 -5.65 0.10 -4.51
N LYS A 99 -4.48 0.73 -4.51
CA LYS A 99 -3.19 0.02 -4.63
C LYS A 99 -2.97 -0.97 -3.48
N LYS A 100 -3.28 -0.57 -2.24
CA LYS A 100 -3.22 -1.46 -1.06
C LYS A 100 -4.22 -2.61 -1.16
N ARG A 101 -5.45 -2.35 -1.64
CA ARG A 101 -6.45 -3.39 -1.89
C ARG A 101 -5.97 -4.41 -2.92
N ARG A 102 -5.37 -3.95 -4.03
CA ARG A 102 -4.76 -4.83 -5.05
C ARG A 102 -3.56 -5.62 -4.52
N GLN A 103 -2.78 -5.06 -3.59
CA GLN A 103 -1.69 -5.80 -2.93
C GLN A 103 -2.20 -6.94 -2.03
N ARG A 104 -3.38 -6.78 -1.43
CA ARG A 104 -3.98 -7.81 -0.55
C ARG A 104 -4.52 -9.02 -1.32
N GLY A 105 -4.82 -8.88 -2.61
CA GLY A 105 -5.44 -9.93 -3.43
C GLY A 105 -4.49 -10.53 -4.45
N LYS A 106 -3.65 -11.48 -4.04
CA LYS A 106 -3.30 -12.58 -4.95
C LYS A 106 -4.21 -13.74 -4.57
N PRO A 107 -5.22 -14.08 -5.39
CA PRO A 107 -6.04 -15.25 -5.12
C PRO A 107 -5.13 -16.47 -5.04
N LEU A 108 -5.39 -17.36 -4.09
CA LEU A 108 -4.73 -18.66 -4.06
C LEU A 108 -5.09 -19.36 -5.36
N LEU A 109 -4.08 -19.65 -6.20
CA LEU A 109 -4.29 -20.50 -7.38
C LEU A 109 -4.70 -21.88 -6.86
N LEU A 110 -5.96 -22.23 -7.08
CA LEU A 110 -6.53 -23.54 -6.77
C LEU A 110 -6.00 -24.62 -7.74
N GLU A 111 -5.57 -24.19 -8.93
CA GLU A 111 -4.89 -25.04 -9.89
C GLU A 111 -3.45 -25.32 -9.44
N ALA A 112 -3.11 -26.60 -9.42
CA ALA A 112 -1.76 -27.04 -9.14
C ALA A 112 -0.82 -26.65 -10.30
N SER A 113 0.45 -26.41 -9.98
CA SER A 113 1.50 -26.17 -10.98
C SER A 113 1.56 -27.33 -11.99
N GLN A 114 1.94 -27.08 -13.25
CA GLN A 114 2.19 -28.11 -14.26
C GLN A 114 3.21 -29.17 -13.80
N GLU A 115 4.04 -28.83 -12.82
CA GLU A 115 5.08 -29.65 -12.21
C GLU A 115 4.62 -30.35 -10.90
N TYR A 116 3.32 -30.34 -10.60
CA TYR A 116 2.77 -30.93 -9.37
C TYR A 116 2.29 -32.37 -9.60
N HIS A 117 3.05 -33.34 -9.08
CA HIS A 117 2.76 -34.77 -9.21
C HIS A 117 1.93 -35.35 -8.05
N GLY A 118 1.15 -34.52 -7.34
CA GLY A 118 0.24 -35.00 -6.28
C GLY A 118 0.91 -35.32 -4.93
N GLY A 119 2.19 -34.98 -4.74
CA GLY A 119 2.94 -35.22 -3.49
C GLY A 119 3.18 -33.95 -2.65
N ALA A 120 3.77 -34.13 -1.46
CA ALA A 120 4.14 -33.01 -0.59
C ALA A 120 5.14 -32.06 -1.27
N VAL A 121 4.86 -30.76 -1.26
CA VAL A 121 5.75 -29.73 -1.83
C VAL A 121 6.88 -29.43 -0.85
N PHE A 122 8.07 -29.95 -1.13
CA PHE A 122 9.27 -29.67 -0.33
C PHE A 122 9.79 -28.25 -0.60
N TRP A 123 9.88 -27.43 0.46
CA TRP A 123 10.42 -26.07 0.39
C TRP A 123 11.90 -26.06 0.77
N SER A 124 12.79 -26.36 -0.19
CA SER A 124 14.23 -26.28 0.01
C SER A 124 14.78 -24.85 -0.18
N PRO A 125 15.95 -24.51 0.40
CA PRO A 125 16.58 -23.19 0.23
C PRO A 125 16.79 -22.78 -1.23
N SER A 126 17.27 -23.70 -2.08
CA SER A 126 17.45 -23.46 -3.52
C SER A 126 16.15 -23.05 -4.22
N LYS A 127 15.01 -23.63 -3.85
CA LYS A 127 13.70 -23.27 -4.41
C LYS A 127 13.24 -21.88 -3.94
N ALA A 128 13.68 -21.42 -2.77
CA ALA A 128 13.44 -20.05 -2.32
C ALA A 128 14.25 -19.03 -3.12
N GLU A 129 15.51 -19.34 -3.43
CA GLU A 129 16.39 -18.51 -4.25
C GLU A 129 15.87 -18.35 -5.68
N ARG A 130 15.48 -19.46 -6.34
CA ARG A 130 14.88 -19.41 -7.70
C ARG A 130 13.63 -18.51 -7.75
N ARG A 131 12.78 -18.55 -6.73
CA ARG A 131 11.61 -17.65 -6.64
C ARG A 131 12.00 -16.19 -6.48
N LYS A 132 13.06 -15.90 -5.72
CA LYS A 132 13.57 -14.53 -5.56
C LYS A 132 14.12 -14.03 -6.90
N ALA A 133 14.95 -14.82 -7.59
CA ALA A 133 15.49 -14.50 -8.90
C ALA A 133 14.38 -14.23 -9.93
N ALA A 134 13.42 -15.15 -10.07
CA ALA A 134 12.28 -14.97 -10.99
C ALA A 134 11.40 -13.76 -10.64
N LYS A 135 11.38 -13.33 -9.37
CA LYS A 135 10.68 -12.10 -8.96
C LYS A 135 11.46 -10.85 -9.34
N GLN A 136 12.79 -10.90 -9.23
CA GLN A 136 13.69 -9.81 -9.65
C GLN A 136 13.65 -9.64 -11.17
N GLU A 137 13.82 -10.71 -11.95
CA GLU A 137 13.73 -10.67 -13.41
C GLU A 137 12.41 -10.06 -13.92
N LYS A 138 11.29 -10.41 -13.27
CA LYS A 138 9.98 -9.81 -13.59
C LYS A 138 9.90 -8.33 -13.26
N ALA A 139 10.59 -7.88 -12.21
CA ALA A 139 10.66 -6.47 -11.85
C ALA A 139 11.51 -5.70 -12.87
N ASP A 140 12.68 -6.24 -13.23
CA ASP A 140 13.60 -5.64 -14.20
C ASP A 140 12.91 -5.49 -15.58
N MET A 141 12.22 -6.54 -16.05
CA MET A 141 11.43 -6.49 -17.29
C MET A 141 10.34 -5.39 -17.28
N LEU A 142 9.70 -5.16 -16.12
CA LEU A 142 8.69 -4.11 -15.98
C LEU A 142 9.33 -2.71 -16.02
N GLU A 143 10.50 -2.54 -15.42
CA GLU A 143 11.28 -1.31 -15.48
C GLU A 143 11.74 -1.01 -16.90
N GLU A 144 12.30 -2.00 -17.60
CA GLU A 144 12.67 -1.89 -19.02
C GLU A 144 11.46 -1.50 -19.87
N ARG A 145 10.31 -2.18 -19.69
CA ARG A 145 9.07 -1.84 -20.41
C ARG A 145 8.62 -0.41 -20.13
N HIS A 146 8.80 0.07 -18.91
CA HIS A 146 8.50 1.46 -18.57
C HIS A 146 9.44 2.44 -19.27
N HIS A 147 10.75 2.17 -19.26
CA HIS A 147 11.74 2.96 -20.01
C HIS A 147 11.45 2.99 -21.51
N MET A 148 11.10 1.85 -22.10
CA MET A 148 10.72 1.75 -23.52
C MET A 148 9.47 2.58 -23.84
N ARG A 149 8.47 2.62 -22.96
CA ARG A 149 7.28 3.48 -23.13
C ARG A 149 7.64 4.95 -23.09
N LEU A 150 8.53 5.37 -22.19
CA LEU A 150 9.01 6.75 -22.11
C LEU A 150 9.80 7.14 -23.37
N ALA A 151 10.69 6.26 -23.84
CA ALA A 151 11.45 6.47 -25.07
C ALA A 151 10.53 6.58 -26.30
N ALA A 152 9.56 5.66 -26.44
CA ALA A 152 8.58 5.68 -27.52
C ALA A 152 7.72 6.97 -27.51
N LYS A 153 7.33 7.45 -26.32
CA LYS A 153 6.60 8.72 -26.18
C LYS A 153 7.45 9.92 -26.63
N LYS A 154 8.73 9.97 -26.25
CA LYS A 154 9.67 11.02 -26.70
C LYS A 154 9.84 11.00 -28.22
N LEU A 155 10.05 9.83 -28.81
CA LEU A 155 10.18 9.66 -30.26
C LEU A 155 8.94 10.18 -31.00
N ARG A 156 7.75 9.83 -30.51
CA ARG A 156 6.48 10.27 -31.11
C ARG A 156 6.34 11.79 -31.09
N ILE A 157 6.69 12.44 -29.97
CA ILE A 157 6.66 13.90 -29.85
C ILE A 157 7.64 14.54 -30.85
N GLN A 158 8.86 14.01 -30.96
CA GLN A 158 9.87 14.52 -31.88
C GLN A 158 9.42 14.37 -33.35
N GLN A 159 8.82 13.24 -33.71
CA GLN A 159 8.26 13.04 -35.06
C GLN A 159 7.13 14.00 -35.37
N GLN A 160 6.25 14.28 -34.40
CA GLN A 160 5.19 15.27 -34.56
C GLN A 160 5.79 16.67 -34.78
N GLN A 161 6.79 17.05 -33.99
CA GLN A 161 7.49 18.34 -34.13
C GLN A 161 8.15 18.48 -35.52
N LYS A 162 8.88 17.45 -35.99
CA LYS A 162 9.48 17.45 -37.32
C LYS A 162 8.45 17.61 -38.43
N LYS A 163 7.37 16.81 -38.41
CA LYS A 163 6.26 16.93 -39.38
C LYS A 163 5.61 18.31 -39.36
N THR A 164 5.48 18.93 -38.18
CA THR A 164 4.94 20.31 -38.10
C THR A 164 5.91 21.35 -38.62
N ALA A 165 7.22 21.19 -38.43
CA ALA A 165 8.24 22.07 -38.97
C ALA A 165 8.31 21.99 -40.50
N GLU A 166 8.37 20.78 -41.06
CA GLU A 166 8.36 20.53 -42.51
C GLU A 166 7.11 21.15 -43.18
N ARG A 167 5.93 21.04 -42.54
CA ARG A 167 4.70 21.67 -43.04
C ARG A 167 4.78 23.19 -43.07
N LYS A 168 5.38 23.81 -42.04
CA LYS A 168 5.58 25.26 -41.99
C LYS A 168 6.57 25.73 -43.05
N GLU A 169 7.69 25.04 -43.20
CA GLU A 169 8.70 25.32 -44.24
C GLU A 169 8.12 25.20 -45.65
N ALA A 170 7.35 24.14 -45.91
CA ALA A 170 6.67 23.97 -47.20
C ALA A 170 5.63 25.08 -47.48
N GLN A 171 4.94 25.58 -46.46
CA GLN A 171 4.04 26.73 -46.61
C GLN A 171 4.82 28.01 -46.94
N ILE A 172 5.94 28.26 -46.27
CA ILE A 172 6.81 29.42 -46.53
C ILE A 172 7.38 29.34 -47.95
N ALA A 173 7.90 28.19 -48.37
CA ALA A 173 8.44 27.99 -49.71
C ALA A 173 7.38 28.22 -50.81
N ARG A 174 6.15 27.71 -50.63
CA ARG A 174 5.04 27.97 -51.55
C ARG A 174 4.63 29.43 -51.59
N ALA A 175 4.65 30.13 -50.45
CA ALA A 175 4.37 31.56 -50.40
C ALA A 175 5.45 32.37 -51.14
N ALA A 176 6.73 32.04 -50.92
CA ALA A 176 7.86 32.66 -51.62
C ALA A 176 7.82 32.42 -53.13
N GLU A 177 7.49 31.20 -53.58
CA GLU A 177 7.34 30.90 -55.02
C GLU A 177 6.18 31.69 -55.64
N LYS A 178 5.05 31.82 -54.94
CA LYS A 178 3.94 32.66 -55.40
C LYS A 178 4.33 34.12 -55.52
N GLN A 179 5.05 34.66 -54.54
CA GLN A 179 5.57 36.04 -54.59
C GLN A 179 6.51 36.22 -55.78
N LEU A 180 7.48 35.33 -55.96
CA LEU A 180 8.42 35.39 -57.09
C LEU A 180 7.69 35.36 -58.45
N ARG A 181 6.64 34.53 -58.59
CA ARG A 181 5.82 34.49 -59.81
C ARG A 181 5.09 35.81 -60.06
N GLN A 182 4.58 36.46 -59.02
CA GLN A 182 3.93 37.76 -59.12
C GLN A 182 4.93 38.84 -59.53
N ASP A 183 6.12 38.86 -58.91
CA ASP A 183 7.18 39.84 -59.23
C ASP A 183 7.66 39.70 -60.68
N ILE A 184 7.83 38.47 -61.18
CA ILE A 184 8.20 38.20 -62.59
C ILE A 184 7.11 38.68 -63.57
N GLN A 185 5.82 38.59 -63.19
CA GLN A 185 4.72 39.10 -64.01
C GLN A 185 4.66 40.63 -64.01
N LEU A 186 5.08 41.29 -62.93
CA LEU A 186 5.10 42.75 -62.81
C LEU A 186 6.33 43.40 -63.46
N SER A 187 7.39 42.64 -63.75
CA SER A 187 8.62 43.16 -64.39
C SER A 187 8.65 43.04 -65.93
N LYS A 188 7.57 42.58 -66.57
CA LYS A 188 7.38 42.54 -68.02
C LYS A 188 6.41 43.62 -68.46
#